data_AF-A0A109B9C9-F1
#
_entry.id   AF-A0A109B9C9-F1
#
_cell.length_a   1.000
_cell.length_b   1.000
_cell.length_c   1.000
_cell.angle_alpha   90.00
_cell.angle_beta   90.00
_cell.angle_gamma   90.00
#
_symmetry.space_group_name_H-M   'P 1'
#
loop_
_entity.id
_entity.type
_entity.pdbx_description
1 polymer ?
#
loop_
_entity_poly.entity_id
_entity_poly.type
_entity_poly.pdbx_seq_one_letter_code
_entity_poly.pdbx_strand_id
1 'polypeptide(L)'
;MADTSKRDDAQSKEFIERDVSSGAESMDLSSAVAVAGHPIHAMSVHFPIALVIATFGVDLFYWWTADPFWVRVGIWSAGFAFATGVFAGFVGTLELLFVPGIRMRAASWAHGVAAMLLIAIAGANWLVRITIDDAVLPHGLLLSGLATIVTGLAGWHGGKLIFDHGIGLMVGAKD
;
A
#
# COMPACT_ATOMS: atom_id res chain seq x y z
N MET A 1 -11.67 24.59 44.40
CA MET A 1 -10.21 24.51 44.17
C MET A 1 -9.79 23.32 43.28
N ALA A 2 -10.71 22.68 42.53
CA ALA A 2 -10.43 21.48 41.72
C ALA A 2 -10.46 21.73 40.18
N ASP A 3 -10.48 23.00 39.75
CA ASP A 3 -10.75 23.42 38.36
C ASP A 3 -9.48 23.92 37.62
N THR A 4 -8.48 24.44 38.34
CA THR A 4 -7.24 24.98 37.75
C THR A 4 -6.32 23.87 37.22
N SER A 5 -6.13 22.79 37.97
CA SER A 5 -5.30 21.65 37.55
C SER A 5 -5.78 21.00 36.25
N LYS A 6 -7.10 20.95 36.00
CA LYS A 6 -7.63 20.41 34.73
C LYS A 6 -7.41 21.33 33.54
N ARG A 7 -7.34 22.65 33.75
CA ARG A 7 -7.06 23.62 32.67
C ARG A 7 -5.60 23.61 32.27
N ASP A 8 -4.70 23.51 33.24
CA ASP A 8 -3.25 23.43 32.98
C ASP A 8 -2.88 22.12 32.25
N ASP A 9 -3.52 21.01 32.61
CA ASP A 9 -3.40 19.73 31.89
C ASP A 9 -3.93 19.79 30.45
N ALA A 10 -5.00 20.54 30.20
CA ALA A 10 -5.55 20.70 28.85
C ALA A 10 -4.65 21.60 27.98
N GLN A 11 -4.15 22.71 28.53
CA GLN A 11 -3.25 23.62 27.81
C GLN A 11 -1.89 23.00 27.52
N SER A 12 -1.34 22.19 28.44
CA SER A 12 -0.09 21.46 28.20
C SER A 12 -0.25 20.41 27.11
N LYS A 13 -1.37 19.67 27.08
CA LYS A 13 -1.69 18.72 26.01
C LYS A 13 -1.83 19.42 24.66
N GLU A 14 -2.56 20.53 24.60
CA GLU A 14 -2.75 21.30 23.36
C GLU A 14 -1.41 21.90 22.85
N PHE A 15 -0.55 22.36 23.76
CA PHE A 15 0.79 22.84 23.42
C PHE A 15 1.67 21.71 22.86
N ILE A 16 1.70 20.55 23.52
CA ILE A 16 2.45 19.38 23.04
C ILE A 16 1.92 18.90 21.68
N GLU A 17 0.59 18.86 21.49
CA GLU A 17 -0.03 18.48 20.21
C GLU A 17 0.37 19.43 19.07
N ARG A 18 0.34 20.74 19.31
CA ARG A 18 0.78 21.75 18.32
C ARG A 18 2.27 21.67 18.02
N ASP A 19 3.10 21.45 19.03
CA ASP A 19 4.55 21.37 18.85
C ASP A 19 4.93 20.09 18.07
N VAL A 20 4.30 18.96 18.38
CA VAL A 20 4.46 17.71 17.63
C VAL A 20 3.94 17.83 16.21
N SER A 21 2.79 18.50 15.98
CA SER A 21 2.24 18.69 14.64
C SER A 21 3.12 19.60 13.78
N SER A 22 3.60 20.72 14.33
CA SER A 22 4.49 21.65 13.63
C SER A 22 5.86 21.06 13.34
N GLY A 23 6.40 20.25 14.27
CA GLY A 23 7.60 19.47 14.05
C GLY A 23 7.41 18.45 12.92
N ALA A 24 6.25 17.79 12.83
CA ALA A 24 5.96 16.82 11.78
C ALA A 24 5.74 17.44 10.38
N GLU A 25 5.21 18.67 10.31
CA GLU A 25 5.06 19.42 9.06
C GLU A 25 6.39 19.92 8.48
N SER A 26 7.39 20.17 9.32
CA SER A 26 8.71 20.69 8.90
C SER A 26 9.73 19.61 8.49
N MET A 27 9.37 18.33 8.60
CA MET A 27 10.27 17.22 8.22
C MET A 27 10.28 16.94 6.72
N ASP A 28 11.45 16.55 6.21
CA ASP A 28 11.62 16.14 4.83
C ASP A 28 10.71 14.94 4.46
N LEU A 29 9.98 15.09 3.36
CA LEU A 29 9.07 14.10 2.76
C LEU A 29 9.64 13.51 1.47
N SER A 30 10.87 13.86 1.11
CA SER A 30 11.54 13.33 -0.07
C SER A 30 11.77 11.82 0.07
N SER A 31 11.56 11.08 -1.02
CA SER A 31 11.80 9.64 -1.03
C SER A 31 13.30 9.36 -0.82
N ALA A 32 13.64 8.58 0.21
CA ALA A 32 15.00 8.11 0.45
C ALA A 32 15.52 7.20 -0.68
N VAL A 33 14.62 6.65 -1.50
CA VAL A 33 14.93 5.75 -2.62
C VAL A 33 14.44 6.39 -3.92
N ALA A 34 14.89 7.62 -4.16
CA ALA A 34 14.66 8.32 -5.42
C ALA A 34 15.81 8.04 -6.40
N VAL A 35 15.47 7.70 -7.65
CA VAL A 35 16.45 7.65 -8.76
C VAL A 35 16.12 8.80 -9.71
N ALA A 36 17.10 9.68 -9.94
CA ALA A 36 16.93 10.91 -10.73
C ALA A 36 15.71 11.74 -10.28
N GLY A 37 15.47 11.83 -8.96
CA GLY A 37 14.32 12.51 -8.37
C GLY A 37 13.03 11.70 -8.33
N HIS A 38 12.91 10.60 -9.08
CA HIS A 38 11.65 9.87 -9.16
C HIS A 38 11.53 8.86 -7.99
N PRO A 39 10.48 8.95 -7.15
CA PRO A 39 10.28 8.00 -6.05
C PRO A 39 10.03 6.60 -6.60
N ILE A 40 10.96 5.66 -6.35
CA ILE A 40 10.91 4.31 -6.92
C ILE A 40 9.67 3.56 -6.43
N HIS A 41 9.29 3.74 -5.16
CA HIS A 41 8.10 3.11 -4.62
C HIS A 41 6.85 3.47 -5.44
N ALA A 42 6.63 4.77 -5.69
CA ALA A 42 5.48 5.26 -6.45
C ALA A 42 5.45 4.72 -7.89
N MET A 43 6.61 4.52 -8.53
CA MET A 43 6.66 3.87 -9.84
C MET A 43 6.34 2.36 -9.73
N SER A 44 6.94 1.68 -8.75
CA SER A 44 6.87 0.22 -8.61
C SER A 44 5.47 -0.33 -8.32
N VAL A 45 4.61 0.43 -7.62
CA VAL A 45 3.28 -0.05 -7.20
C VAL A 45 2.30 -0.25 -8.38
N HIS A 46 2.55 0.36 -9.55
CA HIS A 46 1.67 0.22 -10.71
C HIS A 46 1.56 -1.23 -11.19
N PHE A 47 2.67 -1.98 -11.15
CA PHE A 47 2.72 -3.36 -11.60
C PHE A 47 1.84 -4.30 -10.76
N PRO A 48 2.03 -4.42 -9.43
CA PRO A 48 1.20 -5.31 -8.63
C PRO A 48 -0.27 -4.90 -8.66
N ILE A 49 -0.58 -3.60 -8.70
CA ILE A 49 -1.97 -3.12 -8.81
C ILE A 49 -2.60 -3.62 -10.11
N ALA A 50 -1.97 -3.36 -11.26
CA ALA A 50 -2.50 -3.79 -12.55
C ALA A 50 -2.67 -5.31 -12.63
N LEU A 51 -1.70 -6.08 -12.11
CA LEU A 51 -1.71 -7.53 -12.15
C LEU A 51 -2.74 -8.16 -11.21
N VAL A 52 -3.00 -7.56 -10.04
CA VAL A 52 -4.10 -7.98 -9.16
C VAL A 52 -5.44 -7.81 -9.86
N ILE A 53 -5.69 -6.64 -10.46
CA ILE A 53 -6.94 -6.36 -11.20
C ILE A 53 -7.07 -7.29 -12.41
N ALA A 54 -5.98 -7.50 -13.16
CA ALA A 54 -5.96 -8.44 -14.28
C ALA A 54 -6.25 -9.87 -13.82
N THR A 55 -5.68 -10.33 -12.70
CA THR A 55 -5.94 -11.67 -12.15
C THR A 55 -7.41 -11.86 -11.78
N PHE A 56 -8.05 -10.85 -11.19
CA PHE A 56 -9.49 -10.90 -10.93
C PHE A 56 -10.31 -10.98 -12.22
N GLY A 57 -9.96 -10.18 -13.23
CA GLY A 57 -10.60 -10.26 -14.56
C GLY A 57 -10.44 -11.62 -15.22
N VAL A 58 -9.25 -12.22 -15.12
CA VAL A 58 -8.95 -13.58 -15.61
C VAL A 58 -9.84 -14.62 -14.93
N ASP A 59 -10.02 -14.53 -13.61
CA ASP A 59 -10.89 -15.47 -12.89
C ASP A 59 -12.37 -15.31 -13.26
N LEU A 60 -12.82 -14.07 -13.48
CA LEU A 60 -14.18 -13.81 -13.98
C LEU A 60 -14.39 -14.36 -15.39
N PHE A 61 -13.40 -14.22 -16.28
CA PHE A 61 -13.46 -14.82 -17.61
C PHE A 61 -13.45 -16.34 -17.54
N TYR A 62 -12.63 -16.94 -16.69
CA TYR A 62 -12.67 -18.39 -16.48
C TYR A 62 -14.03 -18.85 -15.95
N TRP A 63 -14.59 -18.14 -14.96
CA TRP A 63 -15.90 -18.45 -14.40
C TRP A 63 -17.01 -18.40 -15.45
N TRP A 64 -16.94 -17.46 -16.39
CA TRP A 64 -17.93 -17.29 -17.46
C TRP A 64 -17.75 -18.26 -18.63
N THR A 65 -16.50 -18.50 -19.04
CA THR A 65 -16.19 -19.21 -20.30
C THR A 65 -15.80 -20.67 -20.11
N ALA A 66 -15.35 -21.04 -18.91
CA ALA A 66 -14.71 -22.31 -18.61
C ALA A 66 -13.49 -22.65 -19.51
N ASP A 67 -12.90 -21.66 -20.19
CA ASP A 67 -11.76 -21.88 -21.08
C ASP A 67 -10.46 -22.10 -20.26
N PRO A 68 -9.79 -23.26 -20.38
CA PRO A 68 -8.54 -23.56 -19.68
C PRO A 68 -7.39 -22.57 -19.97
N PHE A 69 -7.47 -21.79 -21.06
CA PHE A 69 -6.56 -20.68 -21.33
C PHE A 69 -6.41 -19.77 -20.11
N TRP A 70 -7.54 -19.38 -19.48
CA TRP A 70 -7.55 -18.46 -18.35
C TRP A 70 -6.90 -19.03 -17.10
N VAL A 71 -6.90 -20.35 -16.91
CA VAL A 71 -6.20 -20.99 -15.78
C VAL A 71 -4.70 -20.72 -15.85
N ARG A 72 -4.09 -20.92 -17.03
CA ARG A 72 -2.66 -20.68 -17.23
C ARG A 72 -2.31 -19.19 -17.13
N VAL A 73 -3.14 -18.31 -17.69
CA VAL A 73 -2.95 -16.87 -17.56
C VAL A 73 -3.00 -16.46 -16.07
N GLY A 74 -3.96 -17.00 -15.31
CA GLY A 74 -4.14 -16.69 -13.90
C GLY A 74 -2.97 -17.12 -13.01
N ILE A 75 -2.32 -18.25 -13.30
CA ILE A 75 -1.09 -18.67 -12.59
C ILE A 75 0.00 -17.61 -12.74
N TRP A 76 0.26 -17.16 -13.97
CA TRP A 76 1.33 -16.20 -14.24
C TRP A 76 0.98 -14.78 -13.78
N SER A 77 -0.27 -14.33 -13.99
CA SER A 77 -0.69 -13.00 -13.53
C SER A 77 -0.64 -12.89 -12.01
N ALA A 78 -1.10 -13.91 -11.27
CA ALA A 78 -1.01 -13.95 -9.81
C ALA A 78 0.45 -14.03 -9.33
N GLY A 79 1.28 -14.83 -9.99
CA GLY A 79 2.70 -14.95 -9.67
C GLY A 79 3.47 -13.64 -9.86
N PHE A 80 3.24 -12.94 -10.98
CA PHE A 80 3.83 -11.62 -11.20
C PHE A 80 3.25 -10.56 -10.28
N ALA A 81 1.95 -10.62 -9.92
CA ALA A 81 1.37 -9.73 -8.91
C ALA A 81 2.08 -9.88 -7.57
N PHE A 82 2.32 -11.11 -7.13
CA PHE A 82 3.06 -11.39 -5.91
C PHE A 82 4.51 -10.92 -6.01
N ALA A 83 5.25 -11.30 -7.05
CA ALA A 83 6.66 -10.96 -7.20
C ALA A 83 6.91 -9.44 -7.27
N THR A 84 6.12 -8.72 -8.08
CA THR A 84 6.22 -7.26 -8.18
C THR A 84 5.69 -6.58 -6.91
N GLY A 85 4.72 -7.17 -6.22
CA GLY A 85 4.23 -6.73 -4.92
C GLY A 85 5.31 -6.81 -3.84
N VAL A 86 6.05 -7.93 -3.76
CA VAL A 86 7.20 -8.08 -2.86
C VAL A 86 8.25 -7.01 -3.13
N PHE A 87 8.58 -6.78 -4.41
CA PHE A 87 9.53 -5.74 -4.79
C PHE A 87 9.05 -4.35 -4.35
N ALA A 88 7.81 -3.97 -4.68
CA ALA A 88 7.24 -2.68 -4.30
C ALA A 88 7.14 -2.50 -2.78
N GLY A 89 6.75 -3.56 -2.06
CA GLY A 89 6.65 -3.60 -0.61
C GLY A 89 8.02 -3.48 0.08
N PHE A 90 9.06 -4.09 -0.51
CA PHE A 90 10.43 -3.92 -0.03
C PHE A 90 10.87 -2.45 -0.15
N VAL A 91 10.71 -1.83 -1.33
CA VAL A 91 11.07 -0.42 -1.53
C VAL A 91 10.28 0.49 -0.59
N GLY A 92 8.95 0.32 -0.49
CA GLY A 92 8.10 1.13 0.39
C GLY A 92 8.43 0.95 1.87
N THR A 93 8.85 -0.26 2.29
CA THR A 93 9.30 -0.50 3.66
C THR A 93 10.60 0.23 3.96
N LEU A 94 11.56 0.24 3.03
CA LEU A 94 12.79 1.02 3.20
C LEU A 94 12.48 2.52 3.33
N GLU A 95 11.57 3.05 2.51
CA GLU A 95 11.15 4.45 2.60
C GLU A 95 10.48 4.76 3.95
N LEU A 96 9.56 3.91 4.41
CA LEU A 96 8.90 4.06 5.71
C LEU A 96 9.93 4.08 6.85
N LEU A 97 10.88 3.15 6.85
CA LEU A 97 11.87 3.05 7.93
C LEU A 97 12.89 4.20 7.90
N PHE A 98 13.37 4.59 6.72
CA PHE A 98 14.46 5.56 6.59
C PHE A 98 14.04 7.02 6.54
N VAL A 99 12.79 7.35 6.17
CA VAL A 99 12.31 8.74 6.11
C VAL A 99 11.48 9.08 7.35
N PRO A 100 12.01 9.89 8.30
CA PRO A 100 11.28 10.24 9.53
C PRO A 100 9.92 10.88 9.27
N GLY A 101 9.84 11.78 8.28
CA GLY A 101 8.60 12.46 7.90
C GLY A 101 7.48 11.51 7.46
N ILE A 102 7.83 10.35 6.90
CA ILE A 102 6.86 9.33 6.46
C ILE A 102 6.38 8.48 7.65
N ARG A 103 7.29 7.93 8.48
CA ARG A 103 6.89 7.05 9.60
C ARG A 103 6.19 7.74 10.76
N MET A 104 6.29 9.06 10.89
CA MET A 104 5.58 9.80 11.93
C MET A 104 4.06 9.91 11.66
N ARG A 105 3.59 9.53 10.47
CA ARG A 105 2.19 9.67 10.06
C ARG A 105 1.45 8.34 10.17
N ALA A 106 0.33 8.32 10.90
CA ALA A 106 -0.50 7.12 11.07
C ALA A 106 -1.02 6.55 9.72
N ALA A 107 -1.31 7.42 8.76
CA ALA A 107 -1.74 7.00 7.42
C ALA A 107 -0.66 6.18 6.67
N SER A 108 0.63 6.43 6.91
CA SER A 108 1.74 5.68 6.31
C SER A 108 1.77 4.24 6.82
N TRP A 109 1.56 4.05 8.13
CA TRP A 109 1.44 2.73 8.74
C TRP A 109 0.19 2.00 8.29
N ALA A 110 -0.96 2.69 8.18
CA ALA A 110 -2.19 2.11 7.66
C ALA A 110 -2.02 1.61 6.22
N HIS A 111 -1.39 2.42 5.36
CA HIS A 111 -1.04 2.02 4.00
C HIS A 111 -0.07 0.82 3.99
N GLY A 112 1.00 0.86 4.80
CA GLY A 112 1.98 -0.22 4.90
C GLY A 112 1.36 -1.55 5.32
N VAL A 113 0.47 -1.55 6.31
CA VAL A 113 -0.27 -2.76 6.74
C VAL A 113 -1.16 -3.29 5.60
N ALA A 114 -1.89 -2.42 4.92
CA ALA A 114 -2.72 -2.81 3.78
C ALA A 114 -1.88 -3.39 2.63
N ALA A 115 -0.70 -2.83 2.38
CA ALA A 115 0.24 -3.32 1.37
C ALA A 115 0.80 -4.70 1.74
N MET A 116 1.20 -4.93 2.99
CA MET A 116 1.66 -6.25 3.43
C MET A 116 0.54 -7.30 3.37
N LEU A 117 -0.67 -6.92 3.73
CA LEU A 117 -1.85 -7.78 3.58
C LEU A 117 -2.09 -8.14 2.10
N LEU A 118 -2.00 -7.16 1.19
CA LEU A 118 -2.13 -7.40 -0.24
C LEU A 118 -1.09 -8.40 -0.77
N ILE A 119 0.18 -8.23 -0.38
CA ILE A 119 1.27 -9.13 -0.77
C ILE A 119 1.00 -10.55 -0.25
N ALA A 120 0.55 -10.70 0.99
CA ALA A 120 0.19 -11.99 1.56
C ALA A 120 -0.96 -12.67 0.80
N ILE A 121 -2.02 -11.92 0.45
CA ILE A 121 -3.15 -12.44 -0.32
C ILE A 121 -2.72 -12.83 -1.74
N ALA A 122 -1.91 -11.99 -2.41
CA ALA A 122 -1.39 -12.29 -3.74
C ALA A 122 -0.51 -13.55 -3.74
N GLY A 123 0.34 -13.70 -2.72
CA GLY A 123 1.16 -14.88 -2.51
C GLY A 123 0.32 -16.14 -2.24
N ALA A 124 -0.71 -16.03 -1.40
CA ALA A 124 -1.65 -17.13 -1.15
C ALA A 124 -2.41 -17.53 -2.43
N ASN A 125 -2.86 -16.55 -3.22
CA ASN A 125 -3.54 -16.79 -4.49
C ASN A 125 -2.65 -17.55 -5.48
N TRP A 126 -1.40 -17.09 -5.63
CA TRP A 126 -0.44 -17.77 -6.48
C TRP A 126 -0.11 -19.18 -5.98
N LEU A 127 0.15 -19.32 -4.67
CA LEU A 127 0.50 -20.61 -4.06
C LEU A 127 -0.61 -21.65 -4.23
N VAL A 128 -1.86 -21.26 -4.01
CA VAL A 128 -3.01 -22.15 -4.20
C VAL A 128 -3.10 -22.65 -5.64
N ARG A 129 -2.85 -21.78 -6.63
CA ARG A 129 -2.90 -22.15 -8.06
C ARG A 129 -1.79 -23.09 -8.52
N ILE A 130 -0.65 -23.12 -7.82
CA ILE A 130 0.47 -24.02 -8.18
C ILE A 130 0.49 -25.31 -7.37
N THR A 131 -0.32 -25.40 -6.29
CA THR A 131 -0.35 -26.58 -5.41
C THR A 131 -1.64 -27.37 -5.48
N ILE A 132 -2.74 -26.76 -5.94
CA ILE A 132 -4.06 -27.39 -5.97
C ILE A 132 -4.60 -27.33 -7.40
N ASP A 133 -4.98 -28.49 -7.94
CA ASP A 133 -5.66 -28.60 -9.23
C ASP A 133 -7.06 -27.96 -9.15
N ASP A 134 -7.49 -27.32 -10.24
CA ASP A 134 -8.78 -26.61 -10.34
C ASP A 134 -9.02 -25.52 -9.27
N ALA A 135 -7.93 -24.99 -8.70
CA ALA A 135 -7.93 -23.98 -7.64
C ALA A 135 -8.67 -22.67 -7.96
N VAL A 136 -8.97 -22.37 -9.23
CA VAL A 136 -9.57 -21.08 -9.62
C VAL A 136 -10.92 -20.87 -8.95
N LEU A 137 -11.77 -21.91 -8.91
CA LEU A 137 -13.09 -21.82 -8.31
C LEU A 137 -13.26 -22.75 -7.11
N PRO A 138 -13.79 -22.26 -5.97
CA PRO A 138 -14.08 -20.85 -5.67
C PRO A 138 -12.84 -20.06 -5.20
N HIS A 139 -11.75 -20.75 -4.81
CA HIS A 139 -10.68 -20.18 -3.99
C HIS A 139 -9.88 -19.07 -4.70
N GLY A 140 -9.41 -19.31 -5.93
CA GLY A 140 -8.65 -18.33 -6.71
C GLY A 140 -9.42 -17.03 -6.94
N LEU A 141 -10.69 -17.15 -7.33
CA LEU A 141 -11.61 -16.02 -7.55
C LEU A 141 -11.88 -15.23 -6.25
N LEU A 142 -12.10 -15.92 -5.13
CA LEU A 142 -12.30 -15.24 -3.84
C LEU A 142 -11.03 -14.50 -3.39
N LEU A 143 -9.86 -15.11 -3.57
CA LEU A 143 -8.58 -14.48 -3.24
C LEU A 143 -8.26 -13.28 -4.15
N SER A 144 -8.58 -13.35 -5.45
CA SER A 144 -8.33 -12.24 -6.38
C SER A 144 -9.32 -11.09 -6.18
N GLY A 145 -10.58 -11.41 -5.85
CA GLY A 145 -11.58 -10.42 -5.42
C GLY A 145 -11.16 -9.73 -4.13
N LEU A 146 -10.71 -10.49 -3.13
CA LEU A 146 -10.19 -9.92 -1.87
C LEU A 146 -8.96 -9.04 -2.11
N ALA A 147 -8.01 -9.50 -2.93
CA ALA A 147 -6.84 -8.71 -3.31
C ALA A 147 -7.24 -7.38 -4.00
N THR A 148 -8.25 -7.41 -4.87
CA THR A 148 -8.78 -6.22 -5.54
C THR A 148 -9.37 -5.21 -4.53
N ILE A 149 -10.14 -5.69 -3.54
CA ILE A 149 -10.70 -4.84 -2.48
C ILE A 149 -9.56 -4.22 -1.63
N VAL A 150 -8.59 -5.03 -1.20
CA VAL A 150 -7.45 -4.55 -0.40
C VAL A 150 -6.59 -3.58 -1.21
N THR A 151 -6.46 -3.77 -2.51
CA THR A 151 -5.78 -2.81 -3.41
C THR A 151 -6.48 -1.45 -3.39
N GLY A 152 -7.82 -1.43 -3.43
CA GLY A 152 -8.60 -0.20 -3.28
C GLY A 152 -8.37 0.49 -1.91
N LEU A 153 -8.34 -0.28 -0.82
CA LEU A 153 -8.06 0.24 0.52
C LEU A 153 -6.64 0.81 0.62
N ALA A 154 -5.64 0.09 0.13
CA ALA A 154 -4.25 0.55 0.09
C ALA A 154 -4.11 1.84 -0.73
N GLY A 155 -4.78 1.90 -1.89
CA GLY A 155 -4.84 3.09 -2.75
C GLY A 155 -5.51 4.27 -2.07
N TRP A 156 -6.60 4.07 -1.34
CA TRP A 156 -7.29 5.13 -0.59
C TRP A 156 -6.40 5.72 0.52
N HIS A 157 -5.73 4.86 1.30
CA HIS A 157 -4.80 5.33 2.33
C HIS A 157 -3.54 5.98 1.74
N GLY A 158 -3.04 5.49 0.60
CA GLY A 158 -1.94 6.10 -0.14
C GLY A 158 -2.31 7.47 -0.73
N GLY A 159 -3.52 7.60 -1.29
CA GLY A 159 -4.04 8.86 -1.81
C GLY A 159 -4.14 9.94 -0.73
N LYS A 160 -4.61 9.60 0.48
CA LYS A 160 -4.63 10.53 1.61
C LYS A 160 -3.24 11.01 2.02
N LEU A 161 -2.19 10.22 1.81
CA LEU A 161 -0.81 10.67 2.07
C LEU A 161 -0.35 11.72 1.04
N ILE A 162 -0.82 11.62 -0.19
CA ILE A 162 -0.45 12.56 -1.26
C ILE A 162 -1.29 13.85 -1.14
N PHE A 163 -2.62 13.72 -1.03
CA PHE A 163 -3.53 14.87 -1.10
C PHE A 163 -3.68 15.61 0.23
N ASP A 164 -3.67 14.91 1.37
CA ASP A 164 -3.88 15.56 2.67
C ASP A 164 -2.55 15.88 3.37
N HIS A 165 -1.47 15.18 3.01
CA HIS A 165 -0.20 15.22 3.73
C HIS A 165 1.00 15.65 2.86
N GLY A 166 0.80 15.88 1.55
CA GLY A 166 1.82 16.39 0.63
C GLY A 166 2.98 15.43 0.33
N ILE A 167 2.89 14.17 0.74
CA ILE A 167 3.97 13.19 0.55
C ILE A 167 4.09 12.85 -0.94
N GLY A 168 5.30 12.95 -1.49
CA GLY A 168 5.58 12.65 -2.91
C GLY A 168 5.46 13.85 -3.85
N LEU A 169 5.08 15.04 -3.36
CA LEU A 169 5.25 16.28 -4.11
C LEU A 169 6.71 16.73 -3.99
N MET A 170 7.51 16.47 -5.03
CA MET A 170 8.79 17.17 -5.18
C MET A 170 8.52 18.64 -5.49
N VAL A 171 8.28 19.46 -4.46
CA VAL A 171 8.52 20.89 -4.62
C VAL A 171 10.02 21.05 -4.47
N GLY A 172 10.71 21.21 -5.60
CA GLY A 172 12.07 21.71 -5.61
C GLY A 172 12.08 23.10 -4.99
N ALA A 173 12.29 23.17 -3.68
CA ALA A 173 12.74 24.38 -3.03
C ALA A 173 14.27 24.34 -3.09
N LYS A 174 14.83 24.78 -4.21
CA LYS A 174 16.20 25.28 -4.30
C LYS A 174 16.35 26.14 -5.56
N ASP A 175 16.33 27.43 -5.26
CA ASP A 175 16.83 28.62 -5.98
C ASP A 175 16.13 29.03 -7.29
#